data_AF-A0A9P1MLF8-F1
#
_entry.id   AF-A0A9P1MLF8-F1
#
_cell.length_a   1.000
_cell.length_b   1.000
_cell.length_c   1.000
_cell.angle_alpha   90.00
_cell.angle_beta   90.00
_cell.angle_gamma   90.00
#
_symmetry.space_group_name_H-M   'P 1'
#
loop_
_entity.id
_entity.type
_entity.pdbx_description
1 polymer ?
#
loop_
_entity_poly.entity_id
_entity_poly.type
_entity_poly.pdbx_seq_one_letter_code
_entity_poly.pdbx_strand_id
1 'polypeptide(L)'
;MNQIINIDIEDMQATAQCGVPLEVLENALREKGYTTGHSPQSKPLAQMGGLVATRSIGQFSTLYGAIEDMVVGLEAVLADGTVTRIKNVPRRAAGPDIRHIIIGNEGALCYITEVTVK
;
A
#
# COMPACT_ATOMS: atom_id res chain seq x y z
N MET A 1 9.74 -1.25 -11.08
CA MET A 1 9.43 -1.72 -9.71
C MET A 1 8.04 -2.33 -9.72
N ASN A 2 7.90 -3.61 -10.09
CA ASN A 2 6.61 -4.29 -10.30
C ASN A 2 6.56 -5.71 -9.72
N GLN A 3 7.34 -5.97 -8.68
CA GLN A 3 7.37 -7.27 -8.01
C GLN A 3 6.53 -7.27 -6.73
N ILE A 4 5.81 -8.36 -6.49
CA ILE A 4 5.28 -8.69 -5.16
C ILE A 4 6.46 -9.25 -4.36
N ILE A 5 6.81 -8.58 -3.26
CA ILE A 5 8.01 -8.88 -2.47
C ILE A 5 7.73 -10.00 -1.47
N ASN A 6 6.59 -9.93 -0.78
CA ASN A 6 6.21 -10.93 0.21
C ASN A 6 4.68 -11.03 0.35
N ILE A 7 4.18 -12.23 0.61
CA ILE A 7 2.81 -12.47 1.08
C ILE A 7 2.95 -13.26 2.37
N ASP A 8 2.78 -12.57 3.49
CA ASP A 8 2.83 -13.12 4.84
C ASP A 8 1.44 -13.58 5.26
N ILE A 9 1.28 -14.90 5.35
CA ILE A 9 0.00 -15.52 5.73
C ILE A 9 -0.18 -15.59 7.25
N GLU A 10 0.88 -15.46 8.03
CA GLU A 10 0.80 -15.48 9.49
C GLU A 10 0.32 -14.12 10.00
N ASP A 11 0.95 -13.04 9.52
CA ASP A 11 0.60 -11.67 9.88
C ASP A 11 -0.51 -11.06 9.01
N MET A 12 -0.97 -11.80 7.99
CA MET A 12 -1.96 -11.35 6.98
C MET A 12 -1.56 -10.01 6.36
N GLN A 13 -0.40 -9.99 5.71
CA GLN A 13 0.15 -8.80 5.06
C GLN A 13 0.76 -9.11 3.71
N ALA A 14 0.63 -8.20 2.75
CA ALA A 14 1.28 -8.28 1.47
C ALA A 14 2.16 -7.06 1.22
N THR A 15 3.42 -7.30 0.85
CA THR A 15 4.39 -6.26 0.48
C THR A 15 4.59 -6.30 -1.03
N ALA A 16 4.38 -5.17 -1.69
CA ALA A 16 4.49 -5.03 -3.14
C ALA A 16 5.23 -3.75 -3.52
N GLN A 17 5.97 -3.81 -4.61
CA GLN A 17 6.57 -2.61 -5.21
C GLN A 17 5.49 -1.68 -5.77
N CYS A 18 5.79 -0.39 -5.82
CA CYS A 18 4.84 0.66 -6.16
C CYS A 18 4.15 0.48 -7.53
N GLY A 19 4.82 -0.12 -8.51
CA GLY A 19 4.30 -0.35 -9.86
C GLY A 19 3.53 -1.66 -10.02
N VAL A 20 3.34 -2.46 -8.98
CA VAL A 20 2.47 -3.65 -9.04
C VAL A 20 1.02 -3.19 -9.27
N PRO A 21 0.35 -3.65 -10.35
CA PRO A 21 -1.09 -3.40 -10.52
C PRO A 21 -1.89 -4.11 -9.42
N LEU A 22 -2.94 -3.46 -8.93
CA LEU A 22 -3.79 -4.03 -7.87
C LEU A 22 -4.41 -5.36 -8.28
N GLU A 23 -4.84 -5.50 -9.54
CA GLU A 23 -5.35 -6.77 -10.06
C GLU A 23 -4.31 -7.91 -9.99
N VAL A 24 -3.03 -7.62 -10.23
CA VAL A 24 -1.95 -8.61 -10.13
C VAL A 24 -1.77 -9.06 -8.68
N LEU A 25 -1.77 -8.12 -7.73
CA LEU A 25 -1.70 -8.44 -6.30
C LEU A 25 -2.92 -9.27 -5.86
N GLU A 26 -4.12 -8.85 -6.22
CA GLU A 26 -5.37 -9.55 -5.89
C GLU A 26 -5.42 -10.97 -6.47
N ASN A 27 -4.90 -11.18 -7.68
CA ASN A 27 -4.85 -12.52 -8.28
C ASN A 27 -3.89 -13.43 -7.51
N ALA A 28 -2.70 -12.94 -7.14
CA ALA A 28 -1.73 -13.70 -6.36
C ALA A 28 -2.23 -14.04 -4.95
N LEU A 29 -2.98 -13.12 -4.31
CA LEU A 29 -3.64 -13.38 -3.04
C LEU A 29 -4.76 -14.42 -3.18
N ARG A 30 -5.56 -14.34 -4.24
CA ARG A 30 -6.68 -15.26 -4.49
C ARG A 30 -6.22 -16.70 -4.71
N GLU A 31 -5.10 -16.91 -5.39
CA GLU A 31 -4.47 -18.24 -5.52
C GLU A 31 -4.16 -18.89 -4.16
N LYS A 32 -3.97 -18.08 -3.12
CA LYS A 32 -3.72 -18.51 -1.74
C LYS A 32 -4.97 -18.46 -0.85
N GLY A 33 -6.12 -18.04 -1.37
CA GLY A 33 -7.38 -17.91 -0.63
C GLY A 33 -7.56 -16.58 0.12
N TYR A 34 -6.78 -15.54 -0.21
CA TYR A 34 -6.82 -14.23 0.44
C TYR A 34 -7.24 -13.10 -0.52
N THR A 35 -7.50 -11.91 0.02
CA THR A 35 -7.79 -10.66 -0.72
C THR A 35 -7.48 -9.47 0.17
N THR A 36 -7.06 -8.34 -0.41
CA THR A 36 -7.05 -7.06 0.31
C THR A 36 -8.47 -6.49 0.43
N GLY A 37 -9.38 -6.91 -0.45
CA GLY A 37 -10.72 -6.35 -0.58
C GLY A 37 -10.76 -4.95 -1.20
N HIS A 38 -9.60 -4.35 -1.53
CA HIS A 38 -9.54 -3.06 -2.19
C HIS A 38 -10.01 -3.19 -3.63
N SER A 39 -11.13 -2.55 -3.97
CA SER A 39 -11.74 -2.69 -5.29
C SER A 39 -12.23 -1.34 -5.84
N PRO A 40 -11.32 -0.42 -6.22
CA PRO A 40 -11.66 0.74 -7.02
C PRO A 40 -12.00 0.31 -8.46
N GLN A 41 -12.74 1.15 -9.21
CA GLN A 41 -13.08 0.87 -10.61
C GLN A 41 -11.85 0.75 -11.51
N SER A 42 -10.77 1.43 -11.16
CA SER A 42 -9.49 1.41 -11.88
C SER A 42 -8.61 0.20 -11.54
N LYS A 43 -9.08 -0.77 -10.74
CA LYS A 43 -8.30 -1.95 -10.28
C LYS A 43 -7.45 -2.65 -11.36
N PRO A 44 -7.89 -2.80 -12.63
CA PRO A 44 -7.07 -3.43 -13.66
C PRO A 44 -5.79 -2.67 -14.04
N LEU A 45 -5.76 -1.35 -13.79
CA LEU A 45 -4.68 -0.46 -14.22
C LEU A 45 -3.99 0.25 -13.06
N ALA A 46 -4.70 0.47 -11.96
CA ALA A 46 -4.18 1.20 -10.81
C ALA A 46 -3.05 0.42 -10.14
N GLN A 47 -1.96 1.13 -9.85
CA GLN A 47 -0.76 0.57 -9.24
C GLN A 47 -0.70 0.91 -7.75
N MET A 48 -0.08 0.05 -6.94
CA MET A 48 -0.02 0.19 -5.48
C MET A 48 0.46 1.58 -5.02
N GLY A 49 1.52 2.11 -5.63
CA GLY A 49 2.03 3.44 -5.30
C GLY A 49 1.04 4.56 -5.62
N GLY A 50 0.36 4.48 -6.76
CA GLY A 50 -0.66 5.46 -7.15
C GLY A 50 -1.89 5.42 -6.25
N LEU A 51 -2.32 4.23 -5.82
CA LEU A 51 -3.42 4.07 -4.88
C LEU A 51 -3.12 4.74 -3.54
N VAL A 52 -1.90 4.55 -3.03
CA VAL A 52 -1.43 5.18 -1.78
C VAL A 52 -1.26 6.69 -1.95
N ALA A 53 -0.63 7.13 -3.05
CA ALA A 53 -0.37 8.54 -3.30
C ALA A 53 -1.66 9.38 -3.45
N THR A 54 -2.77 8.77 -3.87
CA THR A 54 -4.05 9.47 -4.14
C THR A 54 -5.15 9.20 -3.11
N ARG A 55 -4.84 8.54 -1.97
CA ARG A 55 -5.84 8.12 -0.96
C ARG A 55 -7.03 7.35 -1.57
N SER A 56 -6.72 6.37 -2.40
CA SER A 56 -7.75 5.60 -3.11
C SER A 56 -8.74 4.90 -2.16
N ILE A 57 -10.01 4.89 -2.56
CA ILE A 57 -11.10 4.17 -1.89
C ILE A 57 -11.70 3.10 -2.81
N GLY A 58 -11.97 1.92 -2.24
CA GLY A 58 -12.60 0.81 -2.94
C GLY A 58 -14.10 0.69 -2.64
N GLN A 59 -14.84 -0.02 -3.50
CA GLN A 59 -16.28 -0.27 -3.35
C GLN A 59 -16.63 -1.01 -2.03
N PHE A 60 -15.73 -1.84 -1.53
CA PHE A 60 -15.92 -2.63 -0.30
C PHE A 60 -15.25 -2.01 0.94
N SER A 61 -14.93 -0.72 0.88
CA SER A 61 -14.23 0.00 1.96
C SER A 61 -14.98 0.01 3.29
N THR A 62 -16.30 -0.16 3.31
CA THR A 62 -17.08 -0.30 4.54
C THR A 62 -16.73 -1.56 5.33
N LEU A 63 -16.21 -2.61 4.67
CA LEU A 63 -15.75 -3.85 5.30
C LEU A 63 -14.23 -3.89 5.45
N TYR A 64 -13.48 -3.51 4.40
CA TYR A 64 -12.02 -3.68 4.35
C TYR A 64 -11.21 -2.42 4.67
N GLY A 65 -11.85 -1.24 4.71
CA GLY A 65 -11.20 0.06 4.86
C GLY A 65 -10.83 0.73 3.52
N ALA A 66 -10.42 1.99 3.59
CA ALA A 66 -9.77 2.69 2.48
C ALA A 66 -8.26 2.42 2.49
N ILE A 67 -7.51 2.93 1.51
CA ILE A 67 -6.07 2.63 1.39
C ILE A 67 -5.28 3.03 2.65
N GLU A 68 -5.67 4.11 3.31
CA GLU A 68 -5.06 4.57 4.56
C GLU A 68 -5.27 3.62 5.74
N ASP A 69 -6.35 2.84 5.73
CA ASP A 69 -6.65 1.85 6.75
C ASP A 69 -5.92 0.53 6.48
N MET A 70 -5.62 0.26 5.20
CA MET A 70 -4.94 -0.94 4.71
C MET A 70 -3.41 -0.84 4.86
N VAL A 71 -2.82 0.33 4.62
CA VAL A 71 -1.35 0.51 4.65
C VAL A 71 -0.79 0.33 6.07
N VAL A 72 0.03 -0.71 6.23
CA VAL A 72 0.72 -1.05 7.49
C VAL A 72 2.09 -0.37 7.58
N GLY A 73 2.79 -0.31 6.45
CA GLY A 73 4.09 0.34 6.29
C GLY A 73 4.42 0.57 4.83
N LEU A 74 5.50 1.29 4.56
CA LEU A 74 5.93 1.63 3.20
C LEU A 74 7.38 2.11 3.17
N GLU A 75 7.95 2.16 1.97
CA GLU A 75 9.21 2.82 1.67
C GLU A 75 8.99 3.93 0.64
N ALA A 76 9.68 5.06 0.82
CA ALA A 76 9.69 6.15 -0.14
C ALA A 76 11.05 6.84 -0.21
N VAL A 77 11.33 7.47 -1.35
CA VAL A 77 12.52 8.30 -1.61
C VAL A 77 12.10 9.77 -1.62
N LEU A 78 12.72 10.58 -0.77
CA LEU A 78 12.48 12.02 -0.70
C LEU A 78 13.26 12.76 -1.80
N ALA A 79 12.96 14.05 -2.00
CA ALA A 79 13.56 14.86 -3.06
C ALA A 79 15.09 15.02 -2.96
N ASP A 80 15.65 14.89 -1.75
CA ASP A 80 17.09 14.91 -1.49
C ASP A 80 17.77 13.54 -1.70
N GLY A 81 17.00 12.51 -2.09
CA GLY A 81 17.46 11.14 -2.27
C GLY A 81 17.41 10.30 -1.00
N THR A 82 16.98 10.85 0.14
CA THR A 82 16.85 10.09 1.39
C THR A 82 15.81 8.98 1.25
N VAL A 83 16.24 7.74 1.48
CA VAL A 83 15.34 6.57 1.54
C VAL A 83 14.76 6.47 2.94
N THR A 84 13.44 6.61 3.04
CA THR A 84 12.69 6.53 4.29
C THR A 84 11.86 5.25 4.32
N ARG A 85 11.99 4.48 5.40
CA ARG A 85 11.21 3.24 5.62
C ARG A 85 10.37 3.34 6.88
N ILE A 86 9.07 3.15 6.72
CA ILE A 86 8.11 3.06 7.82
C ILE A 86 7.84 1.58 8.09
N LYS A 87 8.24 1.09 9.26
CA LYS A 87 8.08 -0.32 9.67
C LYS A 87 6.62 -0.78 9.63
N ASN A 88 6.42 -2.05 9.28
CA ASN A 88 5.12 -2.72 9.23
C ASN A 88 4.70 -3.14 10.65
N VAL A 89 4.04 -2.24 11.38
CA VAL A 89 3.51 -2.53 12.71
C VAL A 89 2.03 -2.17 12.77
N PRO A 90 1.18 -2.95 13.45
CA PRO A 90 -0.27 -2.76 13.42
C PRO A 90 -0.69 -1.41 14.03
N ARG A 91 0.03 -0.94 15.04
CA ARG A 91 -0.20 0.37 15.69
C ARG A 91 1.07 0.90 16.35
N ARG A 92 1.22 2.22 16.41
CA ARG A 92 2.33 2.91 17.08
C ARG A 92 1.86 4.17 17.79
N ALA A 93 2.54 4.54 18.87
CA ALA A 93 2.33 5.80 19.61
C ALA A 93 3.68 6.52 19.79
N ALA A 94 4.33 6.83 18.67
CA ALA A 94 5.68 7.38 18.61
C ALA A 94 5.70 8.76 17.93
N GLY A 95 4.79 9.64 18.34
CA GLY A 95 4.54 10.94 17.70
C GLY A 95 3.49 10.88 16.59
N PRO A 96 3.43 11.91 15.73
CA PRO A 96 2.52 11.94 14.58
C PRO A 96 2.72 10.74 13.66
N ASP A 97 1.64 10.24 13.08
CA ASP A 97 1.72 9.15 12.13
C ASP A 97 2.22 9.62 10.77
N ILE A 98 3.53 9.50 10.58
CA ILE A 98 4.23 9.91 9.36
C ILE A 98 3.78 9.16 8.10
N ARG A 99 3.04 8.05 8.21
CA ARG A 99 2.43 7.40 7.03
C ARG A 99 1.53 8.37 6.28
N HIS A 100 0.78 9.21 7.00
CA HIS A 100 -0.14 10.17 6.40
C HIS A 100 0.52 11.37 5.74
N ILE A 101 1.83 11.58 5.90
CA ILE A 101 2.58 12.55 5.09
C ILE A 101 2.77 12.00 3.67
N ILE A 102 2.89 10.68 3.54
CA ILE A 102 3.14 9.99 2.27
C ILE A 102 1.82 9.57 1.60
N ILE A 103 0.86 9.07 2.38
CA ILE A 103 -0.48 8.71 1.90
C ILE A 103 -1.24 9.99 1.52
N GLY A 104 -1.59 10.13 0.25
CA GLY A 104 -2.28 11.33 -0.25
C GLY A 104 -1.36 12.47 -0.66
N ASN A 105 -0.06 12.22 -0.84
CA ASN A 105 0.87 13.27 -1.27
C ASN A 105 0.80 13.61 -2.76
N GLU A 106 0.04 12.84 -3.55
CA GLU A 106 -0.12 12.98 -5.01
C GLU A 106 1.20 13.09 -5.80
N GLY A 107 2.28 12.50 -5.29
CA GLY A 107 3.63 12.55 -5.88
C GLY A 107 4.38 13.86 -5.64
N ALA A 108 3.84 14.79 -4.84
CA ALA A 108 4.46 16.10 -4.60
C ALA A 108 5.65 16.06 -3.63
N LEU A 109 5.69 15.09 -2.71
CA LEU A 109 6.64 15.08 -1.59
C LEU A 109 7.70 13.98 -1.69
N CYS A 110 7.37 12.83 -2.26
CA CYS A 110 8.27 11.69 -2.35
C CYS A 110 7.84 10.69 -3.43
N TYR A 111 8.77 9.83 -3.83
CA TYR A 111 8.51 8.69 -4.70
C TYR A 111 8.34 7.41 -3.86
N ILE A 112 7.14 6.83 -3.83
CA ILE A 112 6.86 5.57 -3.12
C ILE A 112 7.50 4.42 -3.89
N THR A 113 8.27 3.57 -3.21
CA THR A 113 8.98 2.42 -3.81
C THR A 113 8.33 1.08 -3.46
N GLU A 114 7.86 0.94 -2.23
CA GLU A 114 7.31 -0.30 -1.68
C GLU A 114 6.16 0.01 -0.72
N VAL A 115 5.12 -0.81 -0.71
CA VAL A 115 3.94 -0.66 0.14
C VAL A 115 3.63 -2.01 0.76
N THR A 116 3.37 -2.02 2.07
CA THR A 116 2.79 -3.17 2.77
C THR A 116 1.35 -2.86 3.17
N VAL A 117 0.42 -3.71 2.74
CA VAL A 117 -0.99 -3.66 3.08
C VAL A 117 -1.42 -4.89 3.88
N LYS A 118 -2.53 -4.78 4.61
CA LYS A 118 -3.27 -5.93 5.15
C LYS A 118 -3.84 -6.81 4.03
#